data_AF-A0A8H6XX68-F1
#
_entry.id   AF-A0A8H6XX68-F1
#
_cell.length_a   1.000
_cell.length_b   1.000
_cell.length_c   1.000
_cell.angle_alpha   90.00
_cell.angle_beta   90.00
_cell.angle_gamma   90.00
#
_symmetry.space_group_name_H-M   'P 1'
#
loop_
_entity.id
_entity.type
_entity.pdbx_description
1 polymer ?
#
loop_
_entity_poly.entity_id
_entity_poly.type
_entity_poly.pdbx_seq_one_letter_code
_entity_poly.pdbx_strand_id
1 'polypeptide(L)'
;MGISISPAAIHNAIHALSAETVETLREMGQTLLVGYAYDNFDINFPTIVPTIEKGSDPLTHLTSGALIHLEHGVVLEDLACSEELWSKSALNPAVIPTSSTQTYDLKNIHPEVDHPSGLTRRERFNAWKFKSDLFEHGPASLRSRFKTLSPPETVEQIPVVKMRYAPARAMDINQSTHSGNISAIENLLAQGGVGPPVDPNEDPLKIPPRRRLRNVVSLLNYVVLFFGDLGTFERVQGVLLRRSIEGTPWLRHQFIVFVMGFFHLKMACADAIWRIFIEPKDSRIDNNSLMAYVAQHRPRETGKIGSNPGFRRMHEVIRHDGIVLRLDAWRVEAKRRNPLWTSLEEFTKSKPSDSLIDDMANYLAEHYVSGGEVDIYELRSKPLTYRDKQHENILILHQYLLLYEEVSFAMNRGDIGRLETAFMPWISIFRAVGKHKYSAHMTKYLTDVHFVYPPRLSRVVRYNSLVCPTGEADKFRGVDWVEESMINLYTKVWEKALNQ
;
A
#
# COMPACT_ATOMS: atom_id res chain seq x y z
N MET A 1 -12.09 22.29 41.54
CA MET A 1 -12.34 20.94 42.08
C MET A 1 -11.59 19.95 41.21
N GLY A 2 -10.55 19.31 41.73
CA GLY A 2 -9.87 18.21 41.02
C GLY A 2 -10.58 16.90 41.32
N ILE A 3 -10.95 16.15 40.28
CA ILE A 3 -11.46 14.80 40.44
C ILE A 3 -10.25 13.90 40.68
N SER A 4 -10.17 13.27 41.85
CA SER A 4 -9.16 12.24 42.15
C SER A 4 -9.78 10.87 41.88
N ILE A 5 -9.12 10.08 41.03
CA ILE A 5 -9.48 8.69 40.73
C ILE A 5 -8.51 7.78 41.49
N SER A 6 -9.02 6.69 42.10
CA SER A 6 -8.16 5.74 42.78
C SER A 6 -7.39 4.86 41.76
N PRO A 7 -6.14 4.47 42.05
CA PRO A 7 -5.41 3.51 41.22
C PRO A 7 -6.19 2.21 41.00
N ALA A 8 -6.93 1.75 42.01
CA ALA A 8 -7.80 0.57 41.90
C ALA A 8 -8.90 0.74 40.84
N ALA A 9 -9.51 1.92 40.74
CA ALA A 9 -10.50 2.21 39.70
C ALA A 9 -9.85 2.22 38.29
N ILE A 10 -8.62 2.75 38.17
CA ILE A 10 -7.85 2.68 36.92
C ILE A 10 -7.56 1.23 36.54
N HIS A 11 -7.03 0.42 37.46
CA HIS A 11 -6.73 -0.99 37.21
C HIS A 11 -7.99 -1.79 36.84
N ASN A 12 -9.10 -1.56 37.54
CA ASN A 12 -10.37 -2.21 37.23
C ASN A 12 -10.89 -1.82 35.83
N ALA A 13 -10.78 -0.55 35.45
CA ALA A 13 -11.13 -0.10 34.11
C ALA A 13 -10.25 -0.73 33.04
N ILE A 14 -8.92 -0.79 33.25
CA ILE A 14 -7.99 -1.47 32.34
C ILE A 14 -8.31 -2.96 32.23
N HIS A 15 -8.61 -3.63 33.35
CA HIS A 15 -8.98 -5.04 33.34
C HIS A 15 -10.29 -5.30 32.61
N ALA A 16 -11.31 -4.47 32.82
CA ALA A 16 -12.58 -4.55 32.10
C ALA A 16 -12.40 -4.34 30.59
N LEU A 17 -11.69 -3.28 30.18
CA LEU A 17 -11.38 -3.01 28.76
C LEU A 17 -10.57 -4.16 28.13
N SER A 18 -9.64 -4.74 28.87
CA SER A 18 -8.85 -5.90 28.44
C SER A 18 -9.72 -7.15 28.25
N ALA A 19 -10.67 -7.40 29.17
CA ALA A 19 -11.60 -8.52 29.07
C ALA A 19 -12.54 -8.38 27.86
N GLU A 20 -13.13 -7.19 27.67
CA GLU A 20 -14.01 -6.89 26.54
C GLU A 20 -13.27 -6.99 25.20
N THR A 21 -12.02 -6.52 25.14
CA THR A 21 -11.18 -6.66 23.94
C THR A 21 -10.90 -8.13 23.63
N VAL A 22 -10.63 -8.97 24.64
CA VAL A 22 -10.41 -10.41 24.46
C VAL A 22 -11.68 -11.11 23.94
N GLU A 23 -12.84 -10.76 24.47
CA GLU A 23 -14.12 -11.30 24.00
C GLU A 23 -14.38 -10.89 22.55
N THR A 24 -14.24 -9.61 22.23
CA THR A 24 -14.39 -9.07 20.87
C THR A 24 -13.46 -9.77 19.88
N LEU A 25 -12.16 -9.92 20.21
CA LEU A 25 -11.20 -10.61 19.36
C LEU A 25 -11.60 -12.06 19.12
N ARG A 26 -12.11 -12.75 20.14
CA ARG A 26 -12.55 -14.15 20.02
C ARG A 26 -13.81 -14.26 19.18
N GLU A 27 -14.82 -13.43 19.42
CA GLU A 27 -16.04 -13.40 18.61
C GLU A 27 -15.70 -13.16 17.13
N MET A 28 -14.86 -12.17 16.86
CA MET A 28 -14.39 -11.87 15.51
C MET A 28 -13.59 -13.05 14.91
N GLY A 29 -12.57 -13.54 15.60
CA GLY A 29 -11.69 -14.59 15.11
C GLY A 29 -12.39 -15.92 14.88
N GLN A 30 -13.31 -16.32 15.76
CA GLN A 30 -14.08 -17.57 15.63
C GLN A 30 -15.01 -17.58 14.42
N THR A 31 -15.35 -16.43 13.84
CA THR A 31 -16.10 -16.39 12.58
C THR A 31 -15.29 -16.90 11.39
N LEU A 32 -13.95 -16.87 11.50
CA LEU A 32 -13.00 -17.08 10.39
C LEU A 32 -13.16 -16.07 9.23
N LEU A 33 -14.00 -15.06 9.37
CA LEU A 33 -14.23 -13.98 8.40
C LEU A 33 -13.41 -12.74 8.76
N VAL A 34 -12.16 -12.98 9.18
CA VAL A 34 -11.21 -11.92 9.52
C VAL A 34 -9.88 -12.16 8.84
N GLY A 35 -9.22 -11.07 8.47
CA GLY A 35 -7.80 -11.08 8.19
C GLY A 35 -6.99 -10.52 9.35
N TYR A 36 -5.72 -10.92 9.42
CA TYR A 36 -4.80 -10.57 10.50
C TYR A 36 -3.73 -9.64 9.95
N ALA A 37 -3.71 -8.40 10.40
CA ALA A 37 -2.64 -7.45 10.09
C ALA A 37 -1.67 -7.41 11.27
N TYR A 38 -0.36 -7.47 11.02
CA TYR A 38 0.63 -7.37 12.09
C TYR A 38 1.95 -6.80 11.58
N ASP A 39 2.66 -6.10 12.46
CA ASP A 39 3.98 -5.56 12.19
C ASP A 39 4.81 -5.38 13.48
N ASN A 40 6.10 -5.06 13.32
CA ASN A 40 6.99 -4.78 14.43
C ASN A 40 6.90 -3.33 14.85
N PHE A 41 7.06 -3.13 16.14
CA PHE A 41 7.30 -1.81 16.67
C PHE A 41 8.32 -1.85 17.79
N ASP A 42 9.20 -0.85 17.74
CA ASP A 42 10.26 -0.70 18.73
C ASP A 42 9.84 0.34 19.77
N ILE A 43 10.01 -0.03 21.04
CA ILE A 43 9.81 0.85 22.19
C ILE A 43 11.15 1.03 22.88
N ASN A 44 11.53 2.28 23.11
CA ASN A 44 12.68 2.60 23.94
C ASN A 44 12.21 2.82 25.38
N PHE A 45 12.60 1.95 26.30
CA PHE A 45 12.38 2.12 27.73
C PHE A 45 13.64 2.72 28.38
N PRO A 46 13.72 4.05 28.57
CA PRO A 46 14.89 4.66 29.17
C PRO A 46 15.06 4.16 30.62
N THR A 47 16.12 3.40 30.90
CA THR A 47 16.47 2.99 32.26
C THR A 47 17.05 4.18 33.04
N ILE A 48 16.44 4.53 34.18
CA ILE A 48 16.88 5.64 35.06
C ILE A 48 18.25 5.36 35.70
N VAL A 49 18.65 4.09 35.87
CA VAL A 49 19.95 3.70 36.42
C VAL A 49 20.53 2.53 35.61
N PRO A 50 21.70 2.66 34.98
CA PRO A 50 22.40 1.52 34.38
C PRO A 50 22.88 0.60 35.51
N THR A 51 22.43 -0.65 35.54
CA THR A 51 23.02 -1.68 36.39
C THR A 51 24.14 -2.40 35.63
N ILE A 52 25.21 -2.76 36.34
CA ILE A 52 26.42 -3.41 35.80
C ILE A 52 26.10 -4.72 35.04
N GLU A 53 24.94 -5.34 35.32
CA GLU A 53 24.50 -6.61 34.72
C GLU A 53 23.59 -6.46 33.50
N LYS A 54 23.16 -5.24 33.12
CA LYS A 54 22.37 -4.99 31.90
C LYS A 54 22.93 -3.80 31.13
N GLY A 55 24.03 -4.03 30.41
CA GLY A 55 24.42 -3.23 29.25
C GLY A 55 23.56 -3.50 28.01
N SER A 56 22.28 -3.86 28.17
CA SER A 56 21.39 -4.21 27.06
C SER A 56 20.75 -2.96 26.48
N ASP A 57 20.71 -2.89 25.15
CA ASP A 57 19.95 -1.93 24.35
C ASP A 57 18.56 -1.66 24.98
N PRO A 58 18.19 -0.42 25.33
CA PRO A 58 16.88 -0.11 25.93
C PRO A 58 15.72 -0.29 24.94
N LEU A 59 16.01 -0.64 23.68
CA LEU A 59 15.06 -0.96 22.64
C LEU A 59 14.45 -2.36 22.85
N THR A 60 13.14 -2.40 23.11
CA THR A 60 12.35 -3.64 23.12
C THR A 60 11.65 -3.80 21.78
N HIS A 61 11.91 -4.92 21.11
CA HIS A 61 11.30 -5.29 19.84
C HIS A 61 10.00 -6.05 20.07
N LEU A 62 8.86 -5.37 19.87
CA LEU A 62 7.53 -5.93 20.08
C LEU A 62 6.81 -6.11 18.74
N THR A 63 5.79 -6.96 18.74
CA THR A 63 4.90 -7.15 17.58
C THR A 63 3.50 -6.68 17.94
N SER A 64 2.91 -5.89 17.07
CA SER A 64 1.55 -5.36 17.15
C SER A 64 0.69 -6.08 16.12
N GLY A 65 -0.63 -6.06 16.29
CA GLY A 65 -1.52 -6.56 15.25
C GLY A 65 -2.99 -6.24 15.49
N ALA A 66 -3.83 -6.59 14.52
CA ALA A 66 -5.28 -6.47 14.59
C ALA A 66 -5.97 -7.56 13.77
N LEU A 67 -7.20 -7.85 14.18
CA LEU A 67 -8.16 -8.59 13.39
C LEU A 67 -9.03 -7.58 12.65
N ILE A 68 -9.14 -7.75 11.34
CA ILE A 68 -9.92 -6.90 10.46
C ILE A 68 -10.98 -7.76 9.82
N HIS A 69 -12.25 -7.39 9.97
CA HIS A 69 -13.35 -8.14 9.37
C HIS A 69 -13.26 -8.09 7.84
N LEU A 70 -13.47 -9.23 7.19
CA LEU A 70 -13.54 -9.32 5.75
C LEU A 70 -14.91 -8.84 5.28
N GLU A 71 -14.95 -7.66 4.65
CA GLU A 71 -16.17 -7.02 4.18
C GLU A 71 -16.52 -7.45 2.76
N HIS A 72 -17.57 -6.86 2.19
CA HIS A 72 -18.00 -7.06 0.79
C HIS A 72 -18.68 -8.40 0.49
N GLY A 73 -19.41 -8.93 1.49
CA GLY A 73 -20.25 -10.11 1.36
C GLY A 73 -19.47 -11.43 1.42
N VAL A 74 -18.28 -11.42 2.03
CA VAL A 74 -17.45 -12.60 2.20
C VAL A 74 -18.14 -13.59 3.14
N VAL A 75 -18.23 -14.83 2.68
CA VAL A 75 -18.77 -15.97 3.44
C VAL A 75 -17.70 -17.03 3.64
N LEU A 76 -17.93 -17.93 4.58
CA LEU A 76 -16.95 -18.91 5.02
C LEU A 76 -16.51 -19.84 3.87
N GLU A 77 -17.43 -20.15 2.95
CA GLU A 77 -17.18 -20.98 1.77
C GLU A 77 -16.26 -20.30 0.75
N ASP A 78 -16.12 -18.97 0.77
CA ASP A 78 -15.13 -18.27 -0.08
C ASP A 78 -13.69 -18.60 0.34
N LEU A 79 -13.50 -18.93 1.62
CA LEU A 79 -12.21 -19.26 2.23
C LEU A 79 -11.94 -20.76 2.28
N ALA A 80 -12.92 -21.61 1.96
CA ALA A 80 -12.87 -23.07 2.08
C ALA A 80 -12.05 -23.76 0.96
N CYS A 81 -10.83 -23.28 0.71
CA CYS A 81 -9.98 -23.73 -0.39
C CYS A 81 -8.55 -24.09 0.03
N SER A 82 -8.28 -24.29 1.34
CA SER A 82 -6.93 -24.57 1.83
C SER A 82 -6.31 -25.82 1.16
N GLU A 83 -7.06 -26.91 1.07
CA GLU A 83 -6.58 -28.15 0.44
C GLU A 83 -6.43 -28.00 -1.07
N GLU A 84 -7.34 -27.28 -1.73
CA GLU A 84 -7.24 -27.00 -3.16
C GLU A 84 -5.93 -26.25 -3.49
N LEU A 85 -5.63 -25.19 -2.75
CA LEU A 85 -4.40 -24.43 -2.92
C LEU A 85 -3.17 -25.28 -2.62
N TRP A 86 -3.20 -26.09 -1.56
CA TRP A 86 -2.09 -26.97 -1.20
C TRP A 86 -1.81 -28.03 -2.28
N SER A 87 -2.85 -28.63 -2.87
CA SER A 87 -2.71 -29.64 -3.92
C SER A 87 -2.03 -29.12 -5.19
N LYS A 88 -2.12 -27.80 -5.45
CA LYS A 88 -1.52 -27.12 -6.61
C LYS A 88 -0.23 -26.38 -6.27
N SER A 89 0.12 -26.30 -4.99
CA SER A 89 1.22 -25.47 -4.51
C SER A 89 2.58 -26.06 -4.90
N ALA A 90 3.48 -25.22 -5.40
CA ALA A 90 4.88 -25.59 -5.62
C ALA A 90 5.62 -25.95 -4.32
N LEU A 91 5.05 -25.60 -3.15
CA LEU A 91 5.59 -26.00 -1.85
C LEU A 91 5.22 -27.44 -1.47
N ASN A 92 4.22 -28.04 -2.12
CA ASN A 92 3.79 -29.40 -1.79
C ASN A 92 4.78 -30.43 -2.36
N PRO A 93 5.50 -31.20 -1.53
CA PRO A 93 6.51 -32.15 -2.00
C PRO A 93 5.94 -33.28 -2.88
N ALA A 94 4.63 -33.51 -2.83
CA ALA A 94 3.96 -34.50 -3.66
C ALA A 94 3.69 -34.01 -5.10
N VAL A 95 3.79 -32.70 -5.36
CA VAL A 95 3.59 -32.13 -6.69
C VAL A 95 4.85 -32.30 -7.52
N ILE A 96 4.78 -33.09 -8.58
CA ILE A 96 5.88 -33.22 -9.55
C ILE A 96 5.95 -31.91 -10.34
N PRO A 97 7.10 -31.20 -10.35
CA PRO A 97 7.24 -29.99 -11.14
C PRO A 97 6.99 -30.31 -12.62
N THR A 98 5.94 -29.78 -13.21
CA THR A 98 5.74 -29.84 -14.66
C THR A 98 6.84 -29.01 -15.33
N SER A 99 7.50 -29.57 -16.34
CA SER A 99 8.60 -28.93 -17.09
C SER A 99 8.20 -27.69 -17.89
N SER A 100 6.89 -27.40 -18.02
CA SER A 100 6.42 -26.15 -18.61
C SER A 100 6.37 -25.05 -17.55
N THR A 101 7.24 -24.04 -17.67
CA THR A 101 7.05 -22.75 -17.01
C THR A 101 5.74 -22.16 -17.51
N GLN A 102 4.68 -22.25 -16.69
CA GLN A 102 3.40 -21.63 -16.99
C GLN A 102 3.64 -20.12 -17.13
N THR A 103 3.48 -19.62 -18.36
CA THR A 103 3.69 -18.20 -18.66
C THR A 103 2.34 -17.50 -18.46
N TYR A 104 2.27 -16.62 -17.47
CA TYR A 104 1.07 -15.84 -17.18
C TYR A 104 1.07 -14.55 -18.00
N ASP A 105 -0.04 -14.29 -18.68
CA ASP A 105 -0.22 -13.06 -19.45
C ASP A 105 -0.69 -11.92 -18.54
N LEU A 106 0.28 -11.31 -17.85
CA LEU A 106 0.01 -10.19 -16.94
C LEU A 106 -0.41 -8.90 -17.68
N LYS A 107 -0.18 -8.81 -19.00
CA LYS A 107 -0.48 -7.60 -19.78
C LYS A 107 -1.97 -7.47 -20.08
N ASN A 108 -2.66 -8.59 -20.23
CA ASN A 108 -4.07 -8.63 -20.63
C ASN A 108 -5.05 -8.81 -19.46
N ILE A 109 -4.61 -8.62 -18.21
CA ILE A 109 -5.48 -8.67 -17.02
C ILE A 109 -6.58 -7.60 -17.10
N HIS A 110 -6.20 -6.37 -17.47
CA HIS A 110 -7.09 -5.22 -17.56
C HIS A 110 -7.05 -4.64 -18.99
N PRO A 111 -7.69 -5.31 -19.97
CA PRO A 111 -7.60 -4.90 -21.36
C PRO A 111 -8.03 -3.42 -21.53
N GLU A 112 -7.35 -2.72 -22.42
CA GLU A 112 -7.75 -1.40 -22.85
C GLU A 112 -9.02 -1.51 -23.70
N VAL A 113 -9.88 -0.51 -23.57
CA VAL A 113 -11.13 -0.42 -24.32
C VAL A 113 -11.07 0.83 -25.19
N ASP A 114 -11.45 0.69 -26.46
CA ASP A 114 -11.53 1.80 -27.39
C ASP A 114 -12.42 2.90 -26.83
N HIS A 115 -11.92 4.13 -26.89
CA HIS A 115 -12.63 5.31 -26.39
C HIS A 115 -12.69 6.38 -27.47
N PRO A 116 -13.78 7.17 -27.59
CA PRO A 116 -13.93 8.18 -28.64
C PRO A 116 -12.81 9.22 -28.71
N SER A 117 -12.08 9.43 -27.61
CA SER A 117 -10.93 10.35 -27.56
C SER A 117 -9.64 9.80 -28.18
N GLY A 118 -9.58 8.52 -28.57
CA GLY A 118 -8.35 7.85 -29.01
C GLY A 118 -7.32 7.56 -27.90
N LEU A 119 -7.37 8.31 -26.79
CA LEU A 119 -6.53 8.13 -25.61
C LEU A 119 -6.78 6.79 -24.89
N THR A 120 -5.71 6.18 -24.38
CA THR A 120 -5.73 5.07 -23.41
C THR A 120 -6.30 5.48 -22.06
N ARG A 121 -6.68 4.51 -21.21
CA ARG A 121 -7.17 4.77 -19.84
C ARG A 121 -6.21 5.62 -19.00
N ARG A 122 -4.90 5.38 -19.10
CA ARG A 122 -3.88 6.15 -18.37
C ARG A 122 -3.77 7.57 -18.89
N GLU A 123 -3.84 7.77 -20.21
CA GLU A 123 -3.87 9.11 -20.80
C GLU A 123 -5.11 9.89 -20.41
N ARG A 124 -6.28 9.24 -20.36
CA ARG A 124 -7.51 9.87 -19.85
C ARG A 124 -7.37 10.28 -18.38
N PHE A 125 -6.71 9.48 -17.55
CA PHE A 125 -6.36 9.88 -16.18
C PHE A 125 -5.40 11.07 -16.16
N ASN A 126 -4.34 11.05 -16.97
CA ASN A 126 -3.37 12.15 -17.04
C ASN A 126 -4.06 13.45 -17.49
N ALA A 127 -4.90 13.40 -18.52
CA ALA A 127 -5.68 14.53 -19.01
C ALA A 127 -6.63 15.06 -17.93
N TRP A 128 -7.32 14.16 -17.22
CA TRP A 128 -8.10 14.53 -16.05
C TRP A 128 -7.25 15.21 -14.97
N LYS A 129 -6.05 14.68 -14.68
CA LYS A 129 -5.17 15.23 -13.65
C LYS A 129 -4.63 16.62 -14.02
N PHE A 130 -4.30 16.85 -15.29
CA PHE A 130 -3.97 18.18 -15.81
C PHE A 130 -5.12 19.16 -15.63
N LYS A 131 -6.36 18.76 -15.92
CA LYS A 131 -7.56 19.61 -15.69
C LYS A 131 -7.82 19.86 -14.22
N SER A 132 -7.74 18.80 -13.41
CA SER A 132 -7.91 18.85 -11.95
C SER A 132 -7.00 19.91 -11.35
N ASP A 133 -5.71 19.89 -11.69
CA ASP A 133 -4.74 20.83 -11.13
C ASP A 133 -4.91 22.25 -11.69
N LEU A 134 -5.24 22.39 -12.97
CA LEU A 134 -5.58 23.69 -13.55
C LEU A 134 -6.77 24.33 -12.82
N PHE A 135 -7.82 23.56 -12.54
CA PHE A 135 -9.01 24.08 -11.89
C PHE A 135 -8.77 24.32 -10.39
N GLU A 136 -8.09 23.42 -9.68
CA GLU A 136 -7.88 23.56 -8.24
C GLU A 136 -6.82 24.63 -7.90
N HIS A 137 -5.71 24.64 -8.63
CA HIS A 137 -4.51 25.42 -8.28
C HIS A 137 -4.17 26.53 -9.27
N GLY A 138 -4.77 26.54 -10.46
CA GLY A 138 -4.59 27.61 -11.44
C GLY A 138 -5.34 28.91 -11.10
N PRO A 139 -5.59 29.77 -12.10
CA PRO A 139 -6.25 31.06 -11.90
C PRO A 139 -7.60 30.93 -11.20
N ALA A 140 -7.89 31.88 -10.29
CA ALA A 140 -9.06 31.82 -9.41
C ALA A 140 -10.40 31.70 -10.16
N SER A 141 -10.48 32.22 -11.39
CA SER A 141 -11.65 32.15 -12.25
C SER A 141 -12.06 30.73 -12.65
N LEU A 142 -11.12 29.77 -12.64
CA LEU A 142 -11.39 28.37 -12.98
C LEU A 142 -11.75 27.50 -11.77
N ARG A 143 -11.55 27.98 -10.53
CA ARG A 143 -11.73 27.17 -9.31
C ARG A 143 -13.13 26.62 -9.11
N SER A 144 -14.15 27.35 -9.53
CA SER A 144 -15.54 26.88 -9.46
C SER A 144 -15.74 25.60 -10.27
N ARG A 145 -15.01 25.42 -11.37
CA ARG A 145 -15.09 24.27 -12.28
C ARG A 145 -14.54 22.98 -11.68
N PHE A 146 -13.69 23.08 -10.66
CA PHE A 146 -13.19 21.90 -9.96
C PHE A 146 -14.33 21.08 -9.34
N LYS A 147 -15.35 21.76 -8.79
CA LYS A 147 -16.51 21.10 -8.16
C LYS A 147 -17.38 20.32 -9.14
N THR A 148 -17.36 20.70 -10.41
CA THR A 148 -18.14 20.08 -11.48
C THR A 148 -17.31 19.12 -12.33
N LEU A 149 -16.00 19.01 -12.07
CA LEU A 149 -15.13 18.09 -12.79
C LEU A 149 -15.48 16.66 -12.38
N SER A 150 -16.00 15.90 -13.33
CA SER A 150 -16.23 14.47 -13.12
C SER A 150 -14.90 13.76 -12.94
N PRO A 151 -14.84 12.76 -12.05
CA PRO A 151 -13.63 11.97 -11.89
C PRO A 151 -13.33 11.14 -13.15
N PRO A 152 -12.09 10.63 -13.28
CA PRO A 152 -11.76 9.70 -14.35
C PRO A 152 -12.57 8.42 -14.17
N GLU A 153 -12.70 7.67 -15.25
CA GLU A 153 -13.41 6.39 -15.25
C GLU A 153 -12.92 5.45 -14.14
N THR A 154 -13.82 4.62 -13.63
CA THR A 154 -13.48 3.57 -12.68
C THR A 154 -13.19 2.28 -13.44
N VAL A 155 -12.15 1.55 -13.05
CA VAL A 155 -11.90 0.20 -13.60
C VAL A 155 -12.67 -0.83 -12.77
N GLU A 156 -12.35 -0.94 -11.49
CA GLU A 156 -13.02 -1.86 -10.57
C GLU A 156 -12.99 -1.28 -9.15
N GLN A 157 -14.13 -0.77 -8.70
CA GLN A 157 -14.26 -0.08 -7.43
C GLN A 157 -14.70 -1.02 -6.31
N ILE A 158 -13.96 -1.00 -5.19
CA ILE A 158 -14.36 -1.64 -3.95
C ILE A 158 -15.53 -0.84 -3.35
N PRO A 159 -16.65 -1.48 -2.95
CA PRO A 159 -17.75 -0.78 -2.29
C PRO A 159 -17.30 -0.05 -1.03
N VAL A 160 -17.80 1.17 -0.80
CA VAL A 160 -17.46 1.93 0.42
C VAL A 160 -18.18 1.30 1.61
N VAL A 161 -17.42 0.61 2.47
CA VAL A 161 -17.89 0.02 3.72
C VAL A 161 -16.93 0.43 4.83
N LYS A 162 -17.47 0.91 5.96
CA LYS A 162 -16.65 1.24 7.12
C LYS A 162 -16.01 -0.02 7.68
N MET A 163 -14.68 -0.02 7.77
CA MET A 163 -13.91 -1.13 8.31
C MET A 163 -14.31 -1.43 9.77
N ARG A 164 -14.52 -2.71 10.06
CA ARG A 164 -14.62 -3.23 11.42
C ARG A 164 -13.34 -3.94 11.79
N TYR A 165 -12.74 -3.57 12.92
CA TYR A 165 -11.47 -4.12 13.37
C TYR A 165 -11.40 -4.14 14.90
N ALA A 166 -10.54 -5.01 15.43
CA ALA A 166 -10.17 -5.04 16.84
C ALA A 166 -8.65 -5.17 16.97
N PRO A 167 -7.98 -4.27 17.73
CA PRO A 167 -6.55 -4.39 17.98
C PRO A 167 -6.26 -5.61 18.85
N ALA A 168 -5.26 -6.39 18.46
CA ALA A 168 -4.72 -7.47 19.26
C ALA A 168 -3.83 -6.91 20.38
N ARG A 169 -3.62 -7.71 21.42
CA ARG A 169 -2.64 -7.36 22.45
C ARG A 169 -1.24 -7.44 21.86
N ALA A 170 -0.42 -6.45 22.19
CA ALA A 170 1.00 -6.45 21.84
C ALA A 170 1.68 -7.73 22.34
N MET A 171 2.63 -8.21 21.55
CA MET A 171 3.32 -9.46 21.75
C MET A 171 4.80 -9.18 21.97
N ASP A 172 5.37 -9.75 23.03
CA ASP A 172 6.83 -9.76 23.25
C ASP A 172 7.49 -10.82 22.35
N ILE A 173 7.46 -10.51 21.04
CA ILE A 173 7.89 -11.41 19.98
C ILE A 173 8.68 -10.58 18.97
N ASN A 174 9.88 -11.05 18.64
CA ASN A 174 10.70 -10.46 17.59
C ASN A 174 10.39 -11.08 16.23
N GLN A 175 9.56 -10.42 15.42
CA GLN A 175 9.19 -10.87 14.07
C GLN A 175 10.31 -10.74 13.01
N SER A 176 11.54 -10.33 13.36
CA SER A 176 12.66 -10.32 12.40
C SER A 176 13.15 -11.72 12.02
N THR A 177 12.68 -12.76 12.73
CA THR A 177 13.07 -14.17 12.55
C THR A 177 11.92 -15.05 12.06
N HIS A 178 12.22 -16.21 11.47
CA HIS A 178 11.20 -17.18 11.06
C HIS A 178 10.43 -17.74 12.27
N SER A 179 11.13 -18.08 13.35
CA SER A 179 10.51 -18.54 14.60
C SER A 179 9.64 -17.47 15.24
N GLY A 180 10.09 -16.21 15.21
CA GLY A 180 9.30 -15.07 15.67
C GLY A 180 8.00 -14.91 14.89
N ASN A 181 8.04 -15.04 13.56
CA ASN A 181 6.80 -15.00 12.75
C ASN A 181 5.85 -16.15 13.07
N ILE A 182 6.36 -17.38 13.26
CA ILE A 182 5.53 -18.52 13.68
C ILE A 182 4.85 -18.18 15.02
N SER A 183 5.62 -17.74 16.01
CA SER A 183 5.09 -17.37 17.32
C SER A 183 4.06 -16.24 17.24
N ALA A 184 4.29 -15.22 16.41
CA ALA A 184 3.36 -14.10 16.22
C ALA A 184 2.04 -14.57 15.60
N ILE A 185 2.11 -15.38 14.53
CA ILE A 185 0.93 -15.96 13.86
C ILE A 185 0.13 -16.84 14.83
N GLU A 186 0.79 -17.77 15.52
CA GLU A 186 0.12 -18.67 16.45
C GLU A 186 -0.49 -17.91 17.65
N ASN A 187 0.18 -16.86 18.13
CA ASN A 187 -0.33 -16.01 19.20
C ASN A 187 -1.57 -15.23 18.74
N LEU A 188 -1.53 -14.58 17.56
CA LEU A 188 -2.66 -13.85 17.00
C LEU A 188 -3.88 -14.74 16.78
N LEU A 189 -3.68 -15.94 16.22
CA LEU A 189 -4.77 -16.92 16.08
C LEU A 189 -5.35 -17.32 17.44
N ALA A 190 -4.48 -17.57 18.44
CA ALA A 190 -4.92 -17.91 19.79
C ALA A 190 -5.70 -16.77 20.47
N GLN A 191 -5.32 -15.50 20.23
CA GLN A 191 -6.08 -14.33 20.68
C GLN A 191 -7.47 -14.29 20.01
N GLY A 192 -7.57 -14.64 18.73
CA GLY A 192 -8.82 -14.78 18.00
C GLY A 192 -9.66 -16.02 18.35
N GLY A 193 -9.21 -16.86 19.30
CA GLY A 193 -9.92 -18.10 19.63
C GLY A 193 -9.84 -19.17 18.52
N VAL A 194 -8.82 -19.11 17.69
CA VAL A 194 -8.54 -20.04 16.59
C VAL A 194 -7.31 -20.87 16.92
N GLY A 195 -7.30 -22.15 16.54
CA GLY A 195 -6.21 -23.04 16.92
C GLY A 195 -6.22 -24.38 16.19
N PRO A 196 -5.28 -25.28 16.55
CA PRO A 196 -5.21 -26.60 15.93
C PRO A 196 -6.50 -27.37 16.21
N PRO A 197 -6.88 -28.31 15.31
CA PRO A 197 -7.97 -29.26 15.59
C PRO A 197 -7.70 -29.96 16.93
N VAL A 198 -8.74 -30.13 17.74
CA VAL A 198 -8.65 -30.94 18.97
C VAL A 198 -8.43 -32.39 18.52
N ASP A 199 -7.39 -33.05 19.04
CA ASP A 199 -7.19 -34.47 18.77
C ASP A 199 -8.33 -35.26 19.44
N PRO A 200 -9.14 -36.01 18.67
CA PRO A 200 -10.25 -36.78 19.22
C PRO A 200 -9.82 -37.86 20.23
N ASN A 201 -8.53 -38.20 20.27
CA ASN A 201 -7.93 -39.14 21.23
C ASN A 201 -7.27 -38.44 22.44
N GLU A 202 -7.26 -37.11 22.50
CA GLU A 202 -6.73 -36.37 23.63
C GLU A 202 -7.70 -36.52 24.82
N ASP A 203 -7.25 -37.22 25.86
CA ASP A 203 -8.03 -37.44 27.08
C ASP A 203 -8.53 -36.09 27.62
N PRO A 204 -9.85 -35.85 27.69
CA PRO A 204 -10.41 -34.62 28.19
C PRO A 204 -9.81 -34.26 29.55
N LEU A 205 -9.49 -35.25 30.40
CA LEU A 205 -8.91 -35.08 31.73
C LEU A 205 -7.44 -34.63 31.74
N LYS A 206 -6.70 -34.79 30.64
CA LYS A 206 -5.31 -34.30 30.46
C LYS A 206 -5.23 -32.94 29.80
N ILE A 207 -6.31 -32.46 29.19
CA ILE A 207 -6.40 -31.09 28.69
C ILE A 207 -6.35 -30.14 29.89
N PRO A 208 -5.39 -29.20 29.96
CA PRO A 208 -5.32 -28.22 31.04
C PRO A 208 -6.66 -27.49 31.21
N PRO A 209 -7.12 -27.15 32.42
CA PRO A 209 -8.41 -26.46 32.63
C PRO A 209 -8.56 -25.19 31.77
N ARG A 210 -7.44 -24.48 31.52
CA ARG A 210 -7.35 -23.31 30.64
C ARG A 210 -7.62 -23.56 29.16
N ARG A 211 -7.48 -24.81 28.69
CA ARG A 211 -7.68 -25.23 27.30
C ARG A 211 -9.06 -25.86 27.09
N ARG A 212 -9.69 -26.45 28.12
CA ARG A 212 -11.09 -26.93 28.08
C ARG A 212 -12.14 -25.83 28.01
N LEU A 213 -11.85 -24.65 28.56
CA LEU A 213 -12.75 -23.49 28.57
C LEU A 213 -12.68 -22.65 27.29
N ARG A 214 -11.74 -22.94 26.37
CA ARG A 214 -11.62 -22.20 25.12
C ARG A 214 -12.41 -22.95 24.04
N ASN A 215 -13.59 -22.45 23.70
CA ASN A 215 -14.20 -22.75 22.40
C ASN A 215 -13.17 -22.34 21.34
N VAL A 216 -12.44 -23.29 20.76
CA VAL A 216 -11.42 -23.01 19.73
C VAL A 216 -11.94 -23.51 18.40
N VAL A 217 -11.90 -22.65 17.38
CA VAL A 217 -12.32 -23.00 16.02
C VAL A 217 -11.09 -23.46 15.21
N SER A 218 -11.27 -24.51 14.41
CA SER A 218 -10.22 -25.09 13.58
C SER A 218 -10.19 -24.47 12.18
N LEU A 219 -8.98 -24.28 11.64
CA LEU A 219 -8.73 -23.73 10.30
C LEU A 219 -8.55 -24.77 9.20
N LEU A 220 -8.65 -26.07 9.47
CA LEU A 220 -8.14 -27.12 8.56
C LEU A 220 -8.58 -26.97 7.10
N ASN A 221 -9.83 -26.53 6.86
CA ASN A 221 -10.38 -26.41 5.51
C ASN A 221 -10.28 -24.99 4.93
N TYR A 222 -9.94 -24.00 5.76
CA TYR A 222 -10.07 -22.58 5.44
C TYR A 222 -8.70 -21.92 5.29
N VAL A 223 -8.63 -20.95 4.40
CA VAL A 223 -7.50 -20.02 4.34
C VAL A 223 -7.78 -18.79 5.20
N VAL A 224 -6.70 -18.16 5.67
CA VAL A 224 -6.73 -16.93 6.46
C VAL A 224 -5.84 -15.90 5.79
N LEU A 225 -6.36 -14.69 5.63
CA LEU A 225 -5.58 -13.58 5.11
C LEU A 225 -4.66 -13.02 6.19
N PHE A 226 -3.38 -12.90 5.86
CA PHE A 226 -2.40 -12.17 6.67
C PHE A 226 -1.89 -10.97 5.89
N PHE A 227 -1.79 -9.82 6.56
CA PHE A 227 -1.32 -8.56 5.97
C PHE A 227 -0.10 -8.07 6.73
N GLY A 228 0.84 -7.49 6.00
CA GLY A 228 2.03 -6.88 6.58
C GLY A 228 2.93 -6.29 5.51
N ASP A 229 4.07 -5.77 5.96
CA ASP A 229 5.09 -5.20 5.09
C ASP A 229 5.81 -6.29 4.25
N LEU A 230 6.75 -5.83 3.40
CA LEU A 230 7.54 -6.74 2.57
C LEU A 230 8.47 -7.64 3.39
N GLY A 231 9.02 -7.13 4.50
CA GLY A 231 9.90 -7.92 5.37
C GLY A 231 9.14 -9.11 5.97
N THR A 232 7.95 -8.86 6.48
CA THR A 232 7.03 -9.87 7.03
C THR A 232 6.66 -10.90 5.98
N PHE A 233 6.29 -10.46 4.76
CA PHE A 233 6.03 -11.37 3.65
C PHE A 233 7.18 -12.35 3.40
N GLU A 234 8.43 -11.86 3.30
CA GLU A 234 9.59 -12.71 3.04
C GLU A 234 9.79 -13.75 4.15
N ARG A 235 9.58 -13.36 5.41
CA ARG A 235 9.69 -14.28 6.54
C ARG A 235 8.59 -15.33 6.53
N VAL A 236 7.35 -14.94 6.26
CA VAL A 236 6.21 -15.87 6.16
C VAL A 236 6.40 -16.85 5.00
N GLN A 237 6.86 -16.39 3.83
CA GLN A 237 7.19 -17.31 2.73
C GLN A 237 8.29 -18.30 3.13
N GLY A 238 9.31 -17.85 3.86
CA GLY A 238 10.34 -18.73 4.42
C GLY A 238 9.79 -19.74 5.43
N VAL A 239 8.79 -19.35 6.23
CA VAL A 239 8.07 -20.26 7.15
C VAL A 239 7.31 -21.33 6.35
N LEU A 240 6.50 -20.92 5.37
CA LEU A 240 5.74 -21.84 4.52
C LEU A 240 6.64 -22.86 3.82
N LEU A 241 7.78 -22.41 3.29
CA LEU A 241 8.76 -23.30 2.68
C LEU A 241 9.34 -24.31 3.66
N ARG A 242 9.75 -23.88 4.86
CA ARG A 242 10.35 -24.77 5.88
C ARG A 242 9.35 -25.76 6.45
N ARG A 243 8.08 -25.34 6.62
CA ARG A 243 7.03 -26.15 7.21
C ARG A 243 6.28 -27.02 6.19
N SER A 244 6.58 -26.87 4.90
CA SER A 244 5.97 -27.68 3.83
C SER A 244 6.06 -29.19 4.03
N ILE A 245 7.12 -29.67 4.70
CA ILE A 245 7.37 -31.09 4.98
C ILE A 245 6.55 -31.66 6.14
N GLU A 246 5.85 -30.81 6.89
CA GLU A 246 5.15 -31.22 8.11
C GLU A 246 3.95 -32.14 7.80
N GLY A 247 3.54 -32.94 8.77
CA GLY A 247 2.52 -33.97 8.56
C GLY A 247 1.08 -33.44 8.42
N THR A 248 0.78 -32.27 8.98
CA THR A 248 -0.60 -31.75 9.09
C THR A 248 -0.76 -30.36 8.47
N PRO A 249 -1.95 -29.99 7.95
CA PRO A 249 -2.22 -28.65 7.42
C PRO A 249 -1.88 -27.51 8.39
N TRP A 250 -2.19 -27.71 9.68
CA TRP A 250 -1.86 -26.74 10.73
C TRP A 250 -0.35 -26.52 10.85
N LEU A 251 0.42 -27.61 10.98
CA LEU A 251 1.87 -27.51 11.11
C LEU A 251 2.49 -26.93 9.84
N ARG A 252 1.98 -27.27 8.66
CA ARG A 252 2.44 -26.68 7.38
C ARG A 252 2.19 -25.17 7.27
N HIS A 253 1.29 -24.62 8.08
CA HIS A 253 0.78 -23.26 7.92
C HIS A 253 0.14 -23.05 6.54
N GLN A 254 -0.35 -24.12 5.90
CA GLN A 254 -0.86 -24.07 4.52
C GLN A 254 -2.13 -23.19 4.38
N PHE A 255 -2.77 -22.84 5.50
CA PHE A 255 -3.93 -21.94 5.54
C PHE A 255 -3.55 -20.48 5.28
N ILE A 256 -2.28 -20.09 5.31
CA ILE A 256 -1.88 -18.68 5.17
C ILE A 256 -1.95 -18.23 3.72
N VAL A 257 -2.75 -17.20 3.47
CA VAL A 257 -2.68 -16.37 2.26
C VAL A 257 -2.15 -15.01 2.68
N PHE A 258 -0.88 -14.72 2.34
CA PHE A 258 -0.28 -13.44 2.66
C PHE A 258 -0.60 -12.40 1.58
N VAL A 259 -1.11 -11.25 1.98
CA VAL A 259 -1.49 -10.14 1.12
C VAL A 259 -0.57 -8.95 1.39
N MET A 260 -0.06 -8.37 0.30
CA MET A 260 0.94 -7.32 0.39
C MET A 260 0.41 -6.02 0.98
N GLY A 261 1.22 -5.37 1.81
CA GLY A 261 0.96 -4.02 2.30
C GLY A 261 1.02 -2.95 1.20
N PHE A 262 -0.13 -2.42 0.80
CA PHE A 262 -0.20 -1.37 -0.23
C PHE A 262 0.29 0.00 0.26
N PHE A 263 0.29 0.27 1.57
CA PHE A 263 0.90 1.48 2.08
C PHE A 263 2.42 1.45 1.92
N HIS A 264 3.06 0.34 2.28
CA HIS A 264 4.49 0.13 2.05
C HIS A 264 4.83 0.11 0.55
N LEU A 265 3.96 -0.44 -0.31
CA LEU A 265 4.11 -0.32 -1.76
C LEU A 265 4.16 1.15 -2.20
N LYS A 266 3.20 1.97 -1.74
CA LYS A 266 3.18 3.42 -2.04
C LYS A 266 4.42 4.13 -1.49
N MET A 267 4.93 3.73 -0.33
CA MET A 267 6.21 4.24 0.19
C MET A 267 7.37 3.88 -0.73
N ALA A 268 7.42 2.63 -1.22
CA ALA A 268 8.44 2.17 -2.14
C ALA A 268 8.38 2.90 -3.50
N CYS A 269 7.19 3.27 -3.99
CA CYS A 269 7.02 4.09 -5.19
C CYS A 269 7.64 5.48 -5.01
N ALA A 270 7.42 6.13 -3.86
CA ALA A 270 8.01 7.44 -3.56
C ALA A 270 9.54 7.36 -3.44
N ASP A 271 10.06 6.30 -2.80
CA ASP A 271 11.50 6.04 -2.71
C ASP A 271 12.11 5.76 -4.09
N ALA A 272 11.41 5.05 -4.98
CA ALA A 272 11.88 4.83 -6.34
C ALA A 272 12.02 6.13 -7.14
N ILE A 273 11.07 7.07 -7.00
CA ILE A 273 11.19 8.41 -7.61
C ILE A 273 12.39 9.15 -7.03
N TRP A 274 12.60 9.10 -5.72
CA TRP A 274 13.78 9.68 -5.08
C TRP A 274 15.08 9.10 -5.65
N ARG A 275 15.18 7.77 -5.78
CA ARG A 275 16.34 7.06 -6.36
C ARG A 275 16.65 7.45 -7.81
N ILE A 276 15.64 7.88 -8.56
CA ILE A 276 15.79 8.25 -9.99
C ILE A 276 16.19 9.72 -10.13
N PHE A 277 15.48 10.62 -9.45
CA PHE A 277 15.58 12.06 -9.72
C PHE A 277 16.40 12.83 -8.68
N ILE A 278 16.69 12.25 -7.52
CA ILE A 278 17.37 12.95 -6.42
C ILE A 278 18.60 12.20 -5.92
N GLU A 279 18.57 10.90 -5.67
CA GLU A 279 19.71 10.16 -5.10
C GLU A 279 21.02 10.36 -5.89
N PRO A 280 21.05 10.19 -7.23
CA PRO A 280 22.26 10.43 -8.02
C PRO A 280 22.63 11.92 -7.98
N LYS A 281 23.91 12.24 -7.79
CA LYS A 281 24.34 13.65 -7.79
C LYS A 281 24.13 14.32 -9.16
N ASP A 282 24.34 13.56 -10.23
CA ASP A 282 24.23 14.06 -11.60
C ASP A 282 22.79 14.43 -11.98
N SER A 283 21.78 13.81 -11.35
CA SER A 283 20.37 14.15 -11.58
C SER A 283 19.97 15.51 -10.97
N ARG A 284 20.85 16.14 -10.17
CA ARG A 284 20.61 17.41 -9.48
C ARG A 284 21.23 18.63 -10.17
N ILE A 285 22.02 18.40 -11.22
CA ILE A 285 22.82 19.45 -11.86
C ILE A 285 21.95 20.36 -12.73
N ASP A 286 20.89 19.80 -13.32
CA ASP A 286 19.99 20.53 -14.18
C ASP A 286 19.21 21.60 -13.39
N ASN A 287 19.10 22.81 -13.97
CA ASN A 287 18.29 23.91 -13.44
C ASN A 287 16.81 23.52 -13.31
N ASN A 288 16.36 22.56 -14.13
CA ASN A 288 15.01 21.98 -14.10
C ASN A 288 14.96 20.61 -13.39
N SER A 289 15.97 20.28 -12.58
CA SER A 289 15.94 19.06 -11.77
C SER A 289 14.89 19.16 -10.66
N LEU A 290 14.36 18.02 -10.22
CA LEU A 290 13.46 17.95 -9.07
C LEU A 290 14.11 18.57 -7.81
N MET A 291 15.42 18.40 -7.65
CA MET A 291 16.16 18.99 -6.55
C MET A 291 16.23 20.52 -6.63
N ALA A 292 16.31 21.10 -7.83
CA ALA A 292 16.28 22.54 -8.03
C ALA A 292 14.92 23.13 -7.64
N TYR A 293 13.81 22.45 -7.95
CA TYR A 293 12.47 22.85 -7.49
C TYR A 293 12.34 22.78 -5.97
N VAL A 294 12.78 21.68 -5.36
CA VAL A 294 12.85 21.53 -3.89
C VAL A 294 13.63 22.68 -3.25
N ALA A 295 14.74 23.11 -3.85
CA ALA A 295 15.54 24.21 -3.31
C ALA A 295 14.77 25.56 -3.30
N GLN A 296 13.80 25.75 -4.19
CA GLN A 296 13.00 26.98 -4.24
C GLN A 296 11.94 27.02 -3.12
N HIS A 297 11.20 25.93 -2.91
CA HIS A 297 10.07 25.94 -1.96
C HIS A 297 10.40 25.31 -0.59
N ARG A 298 11.51 24.57 -0.47
CA ARG A 298 12.03 23.96 0.78
C ARG A 298 13.54 24.12 0.94
N PRO A 299 14.09 25.35 0.90
CA PRO A 299 15.54 25.57 0.94
C PRO A 299 16.23 24.98 2.19
N ARG A 300 15.51 24.92 3.32
CA ARG A 300 16.03 24.40 4.61
C ARG A 300 16.01 22.87 4.72
N GLU A 301 15.35 22.15 3.81
CA GLU A 301 15.22 20.69 3.85
C GLU A 301 16.03 19.97 2.77
N THR A 302 16.73 20.71 1.90
CA THR A 302 17.51 20.17 0.77
C THR A 302 18.52 19.09 1.21
N GLY A 303 19.22 19.28 2.33
CA GLY A 303 20.14 18.28 2.87
C GLY A 303 19.45 16.96 3.27
N LYS A 304 18.24 17.04 3.87
CA LYS A 304 17.45 15.86 4.25
C LYS A 304 16.88 15.17 3.02
N ILE A 305 16.33 15.95 2.09
CA ILE A 305 15.74 15.43 0.85
C ILE A 305 16.81 14.82 -0.06
N GLY A 306 18.00 15.41 -0.12
CA GLY A 306 19.11 14.89 -0.91
C GLY A 306 19.81 13.65 -0.33
N SER A 307 19.44 13.20 0.87
CA SER A 307 20.10 12.07 1.56
C SER A 307 19.14 10.95 1.95
N ASN A 308 18.15 11.23 2.80
CA ASN A 308 17.12 10.28 3.19
C ASN A 308 15.85 11.06 3.61
N PRO A 309 14.99 11.44 2.67
CA PRO A 309 13.82 12.29 2.94
C PRO A 309 12.79 11.62 3.85
N GLY A 310 12.73 10.28 3.84
CA GLY A 310 11.58 9.53 4.32
C GLY A 310 10.32 9.74 3.45
N PHE A 311 9.32 8.89 3.66
CA PHE A 311 8.14 8.85 2.80
C PHE A 311 7.36 10.16 2.75
N ARG A 312 7.03 10.75 3.91
CA ARG A 312 6.16 11.93 3.98
C ARG A 312 6.72 13.11 3.20
N ARG A 313 8.03 13.37 3.30
CA ARG A 313 8.65 14.48 2.55
C ARG A 313 8.61 14.23 1.06
N MET A 314 8.95 13.02 0.61
CA MET A 314 8.85 12.69 -0.82
C MET A 314 7.42 12.72 -1.34
N HIS A 315 6.44 12.27 -0.56
CA HIS A 315 5.03 12.36 -0.92
C HIS A 315 4.60 13.81 -1.15
N GLU A 316 5.02 14.73 -0.28
CA GLU A 316 4.74 16.17 -0.41
C GLU A 316 5.48 16.79 -1.61
N VAL A 317 6.77 16.45 -1.81
CA VAL A 317 7.57 16.89 -2.97
C VAL A 317 6.91 16.47 -4.28
N ILE A 318 6.59 15.18 -4.43
CA ILE A 318 5.97 14.64 -5.65
C ILE A 318 4.67 15.38 -5.98
N ARG A 319 3.83 15.64 -4.98
CA ARG A 319 2.56 16.34 -5.18
C ARG A 319 2.75 17.82 -5.52
N HIS A 320 3.55 18.54 -4.74
CA HIS A 320 3.69 19.99 -4.91
C HIS A 320 4.41 20.31 -6.22
N ASP A 321 5.55 19.65 -6.50
CA ASP A 321 6.30 19.89 -7.73
C ASP A 321 5.52 19.38 -8.95
N GLY A 322 4.80 18.26 -8.81
CA GLY A 322 3.90 17.76 -9.85
C GLY A 322 2.83 18.78 -10.24
N ILE A 323 2.17 19.42 -9.28
CA ILE A 323 1.18 20.49 -9.53
C ILE A 323 1.83 21.64 -10.29
N VAL A 324 2.96 22.15 -9.80
CA VAL A 324 3.64 23.31 -10.40
C VAL A 324 4.08 23.01 -11.83
N LEU A 325 4.67 21.84 -12.07
CA LEU A 325 5.09 21.41 -13.40
C LEU A 325 3.91 21.31 -14.37
N ARG A 326 2.77 20.79 -13.92
CA ARG A 326 1.57 20.68 -14.78
C ARG A 326 0.98 22.05 -15.10
N LEU A 327 0.97 22.99 -14.15
CA LEU A 327 0.56 24.37 -14.42
C LEU A 327 1.52 25.07 -15.38
N ASP A 328 2.82 24.80 -15.30
CA ASP A 328 3.80 25.33 -16.26
C ASP A 328 3.60 24.73 -17.66
N ALA A 329 3.33 23.43 -17.76
CA ALA A 329 3.00 22.78 -19.03
C ALA A 329 1.77 23.42 -19.69
N TRP A 330 0.72 23.71 -18.91
CA TRP A 330 -0.44 24.50 -19.37
C TRP A 330 -0.04 25.88 -19.90
N ARG A 331 0.83 26.60 -19.17
CA ARG A 331 1.29 27.94 -19.56
C ARG A 331 2.06 27.89 -20.88
N VAL A 332 2.96 26.93 -21.03
CA VAL A 332 3.76 26.74 -22.25
C VAL A 332 2.86 26.39 -23.43
N GLU A 333 1.91 25.47 -23.26
CA GLU A 333 1.00 25.05 -24.33
C GLU A 333 0.02 26.16 -24.72
N ALA A 334 -0.51 26.92 -23.74
CA ALA A 334 -1.35 28.08 -24.03
C ALA A 334 -0.59 29.11 -24.88
N LYS A 335 0.64 29.45 -24.50
CA LYS A 335 1.49 30.37 -25.26
C LYS A 335 1.82 29.85 -26.66
N ARG A 336 1.99 28.53 -26.82
CA ARG A 336 2.25 27.89 -28.12
C ARG A 336 1.06 28.02 -29.06
N ARG A 337 -0.17 27.82 -28.55
CA ARG A 337 -1.41 27.94 -29.33
C ARG A 337 -1.78 29.38 -29.67
N ASN A 338 -1.49 30.30 -28.75
CA ASN A 338 -1.67 31.73 -28.98
C ASN A 338 -0.55 32.51 -28.28
N PRO A 339 0.37 33.14 -29.04
CA PRO A 339 1.48 33.92 -28.47
C PRO A 339 1.06 35.04 -27.52
N LEU A 340 -0.20 35.49 -27.55
CA LEU A 340 -0.75 36.48 -26.63
C LEU A 340 -1.04 35.91 -25.24
N TRP A 341 -1.23 34.59 -25.09
CA TRP A 341 -1.45 33.92 -23.81
C TRP A 341 -0.13 33.66 -23.10
N THR A 342 0.53 34.73 -22.66
CA THR A 342 1.85 34.65 -22.02
C THR A 342 1.82 34.06 -20.61
N SER A 343 0.66 34.06 -19.97
CA SER A 343 0.40 33.47 -18.65
C SER A 343 -0.97 32.77 -18.60
N LEU A 344 -1.22 31.99 -17.54
CA LEU A 344 -2.52 31.35 -17.32
C LEU A 344 -3.63 32.38 -17.04
N GLU A 345 -3.30 33.53 -16.46
CA GLU A 345 -4.23 34.65 -16.28
C GLU A 345 -4.68 35.22 -17.63
N GLU A 346 -3.76 35.42 -18.58
CA GLU A 346 -4.13 35.89 -19.93
C GLU A 346 -4.91 34.82 -20.71
N PHE A 347 -4.53 33.55 -20.59
CA PHE A 347 -5.30 32.45 -21.14
C PHE A 347 -6.74 32.45 -20.60
N THR A 348 -6.92 32.58 -19.28
CA THR A 348 -8.26 32.58 -18.68
C THR A 348 -9.08 33.84 -18.97
N LYS A 349 -8.44 35.01 -19.12
CA LYS A 349 -9.10 36.25 -19.58
C LYS A 349 -9.72 36.10 -20.97
N SER A 350 -9.15 35.25 -21.83
CA SER A 350 -9.72 34.93 -23.14
C SER A 350 -11.03 34.12 -23.07
N LYS A 351 -11.42 33.67 -21.86
CA LYS A 351 -12.60 32.82 -21.61
C LYS A 351 -12.58 31.56 -22.48
N PRO A 352 -11.57 30.69 -22.29
CA PRO A 352 -11.42 29.49 -23.10
C PRO A 352 -12.65 28.60 -22.97
N SER A 353 -13.12 28.06 -24.10
CA SER A 353 -14.23 27.12 -24.11
C SER A 353 -13.83 25.79 -23.44
N ASP A 354 -14.83 25.03 -22.99
CA ASP A 354 -14.59 23.72 -22.38
C ASP A 354 -13.97 22.74 -23.37
N SER A 355 -14.40 22.78 -24.63
CA SER A 355 -13.80 22.01 -25.72
C SER A 355 -12.32 22.33 -25.91
N LEU A 356 -11.92 23.60 -25.82
CA LEU A 356 -10.51 23.98 -25.94
C LEU A 356 -9.69 23.46 -24.76
N ILE A 357 -10.22 23.52 -23.54
CA ILE A 357 -9.55 22.99 -22.35
C ILE A 357 -9.42 21.46 -22.44
N ASP A 358 -10.48 20.76 -22.86
CA ASP A 358 -10.43 19.31 -23.02
C ASP A 358 -9.43 18.89 -24.09
N ASP A 359 -9.41 19.57 -25.23
CA ASP A 359 -8.44 19.34 -26.30
C ASP A 359 -7.00 19.60 -25.84
N MET A 360 -6.74 20.71 -25.15
CA MET A 360 -5.42 20.99 -24.57
C MET A 360 -5.01 19.97 -23.53
N ALA A 361 -5.93 19.52 -22.67
CA ALA A 361 -5.62 18.52 -21.64
C ALA A 361 -5.26 17.16 -22.26
N ASN A 362 -5.99 16.75 -23.32
CA ASN A 362 -5.69 15.55 -24.08
C ASN A 362 -4.31 15.67 -24.77
N TYR A 363 -4.05 16.82 -25.40
CA TYR A 363 -2.76 17.10 -26.02
C TYR A 363 -1.60 17.01 -25.01
N LEU A 364 -1.76 17.61 -23.82
CA LEU A 364 -0.77 17.53 -22.75
C LEU A 364 -0.55 16.07 -22.28
N ALA A 365 -1.61 15.31 -22.06
CA ALA A 365 -1.49 13.91 -21.66
C ALA A 365 -0.73 13.07 -22.68
N GLU A 366 -1.04 13.24 -23.96
CA GLU A 366 -0.43 12.49 -25.05
C GLU A 366 1.03 12.93 -25.30
N HIS A 367 1.28 14.22 -25.44
CA HIS A 367 2.57 14.74 -25.92
C HIS A 367 3.56 15.06 -24.81
N TYR A 368 3.09 15.40 -23.60
CA TYR A 368 3.98 15.71 -22.47
C TYR A 368 4.21 14.50 -21.56
N VAL A 369 3.39 13.45 -21.67
CA VAL A 369 3.47 12.27 -20.80
C VAL A 369 3.63 10.99 -21.61
N SER A 370 2.70 10.62 -22.48
CA SER A 370 2.78 9.34 -23.18
C SER A 370 3.82 9.27 -24.30
N GLY A 371 4.36 10.41 -24.72
CA GLY A 371 5.36 10.49 -25.78
C GLY A 371 4.79 10.47 -27.19
N GLY A 372 3.53 10.89 -27.38
CA GLY A 372 2.75 10.93 -28.64
C GLY A 372 3.58 11.02 -29.93
N GLU A 373 3.74 12.23 -30.48
CA GLU A 373 4.68 12.48 -31.60
C GLU A 373 6.16 12.60 -31.15
N VAL A 374 6.42 12.50 -29.85
CA VAL A 374 7.72 12.78 -29.24
C VAL A 374 8.25 11.53 -28.56
N ASP A 375 8.84 10.63 -29.35
CA ASP A 375 9.56 9.48 -28.80
C ASP A 375 10.85 9.95 -28.11
N ILE A 376 10.98 9.66 -26.82
CA ILE A 376 12.17 10.01 -26.06
C ILE A 376 13.44 9.31 -26.53
N TYR A 377 13.31 8.11 -27.11
CA TYR A 377 14.42 7.41 -27.74
C TYR A 377 14.88 8.15 -29.00
N GLU A 378 13.94 8.66 -29.79
CA GLU A 378 14.26 9.51 -30.95
C GLU A 378 14.91 10.82 -30.52
N LEU A 379 14.38 11.51 -29.50
CA LEU A 379 15.01 12.71 -28.94
C LEU A 379 16.45 12.44 -28.49
N ARG A 380 16.67 11.31 -27.80
CA ARG A 380 17.99 10.93 -27.29
C ARG A 380 18.97 10.50 -28.36
N SER A 381 18.46 10.09 -29.53
CA SER A 381 19.28 9.71 -30.69
C SER A 381 19.89 10.92 -31.42
N LYS A 382 19.31 12.12 -31.24
CA LYS A 382 19.80 13.36 -31.86
C LYS A 382 21.21 13.73 -31.36
N PRO A 383 22.05 14.39 -32.19
CA PRO A 383 23.36 14.88 -31.75
C PRO A 383 23.24 15.82 -30.55
N LEU A 384 24.22 15.78 -29.64
CA LEU A 384 24.20 16.53 -28.37
C LEU A 384 23.92 18.03 -28.52
N THR A 385 24.32 18.62 -29.64
CA THR A 385 24.11 20.05 -29.96
C THR A 385 22.65 20.43 -30.20
N TYR A 386 21.81 19.47 -30.58
CA TYR A 386 20.39 19.67 -30.88
C TYR A 386 19.46 19.10 -29.82
N ARG A 387 20.02 18.54 -28.74
CA ARG A 387 19.25 17.93 -27.65
C ARG A 387 18.91 18.95 -26.58
N ASP A 388 17.63 19.19 -26.39
CA ASP A 388 17.11 19.85 -25.21
C ASP A 388 16.98 18.83 -24.07
N LYS A 389 18.09 18.61 -23.37
CA LYS A 389 18.15 17.67 -22.25
C LYS A 389 17.20 18.05 -21.11
N GLN A 390 16.94 19.35 -20.92
CA GLN A 390 16.07 19.82 -19.84
C GLN A 390 14.62 19.45 -20.18
N HIS A 391 14.20 19.67 -21.42
CA HIS A 391 12.89 19.24 -21.89
C HIS A 391 12.71 17.72 -21.78
N GLU A 392 13.68 16.93 -22.25
CA GLU A 392 13.65 15.47 -22.12
C GLU A 392 13.47 15.02 -20.65
N ASN A 393 14.20 15.63 -19.72
CA ASN A 393 14.12 15.30 -18.30
C ASN A 393 12.73 15.62 -17.71
N ILE A 394 12.13 16.74 -18.11
CA ILE A 394 10.80 17.15 -17.63
C ILE A 394 9.70 16.24 -18.15
N LEU A 395 9.77 15.78 -19.40
CA LEU A 395 8.82 14.80 -19.94
C LEU A 395 8.83 13.50 -19.12
N ILE A 396 10.03 12.99 -18.80
CA ILE A 396 10.17 11.80 -17.95
C ILE A 396 9.65 12.11 -16.53
N LEU A 397 10.00 13.26 -15.96
CA LEU A 397 9.53 13.61 -14.63
C LEU A 397 8.00 13.61 -14.56
N HIS A 398 7.31 14.17 -15.55
CA HIS A 398 5.85 14.12 -15.64
C HIS A 398 5.30 12.69 -15.59
N GLN A 399 5.86 11.76 -16.38
CA GLN A 399 5.44 10.35 -16.41
C GLN A 399 5.48 9.72 -15.02
N TYR A 400 6.59 9.89 -14.30
CA TYR A 400 6.79 9.22 -13.01
C TYR A 400 5.95 9.86 -11.89
N LEU A 401 5.84 11.19 -11.86
CA LEU A 401 5.01 11.87 -10.86
C LEU A 401 3.52 11.54 -11.06
N LEU A 402 3.04 11.53 -12.31
CA LEU A 402 1.66 11.16 -12.62
C LEU A 402 1.36 9.69 -12.32
N LEU A 403 2.29 8.78 -12.61
CA LEU A 403 2.13 7.37 -12.26
C LEU A 403 2.02 7.14 -10.74
N TYR A 404 2.77 7.90 -9.94
CA TYR A 404 2.64 7.88 -8.48
C TYR A 404 1.30 8.43 -7.99
N GLU A 405 0.85 9.53 -8.60
CA GLU A 405 -0.45 10.12 -8.29
C GLU A 405 -1.61 9.22 -8.71
N GLU A 406 -1.49 8.46 -9.81
CA GLU A 406 -2.45 7.44 -10.21
C GLU A 406 -2.58 6.34 -9.16
N VAL A 407 -1.47 5.79 -8.67
CA VAL A 407 -1.48 4.82 -7.56
C VAL A 407 -2.13 5.43 -6.32
N SER A 408 -1.76 6.65 -5.97
CA SER A 408 -2.34 7.34 -4.81
C SER A 408 -3.83 7.59 -4.94
N PHE A 409 -4.29 7.94 -6.14
CA PHE A 409 -5.70 8.17 -6.47
C PHE A 409 -6.49 6.87 -6.40
N ALA A 410 -6.01 5.81 -7.07
CA ALA A 410 -6.64 4.50 -7.09
C ALA A 410 -6.79 3.92 -5.68
N MET A 411 -5.72 3.99 -4.87
CA MET A 411 -5.75 3.56 -3.47
C MET A 411 -6.75 4.34 -2.62
N ASN A 412 -6.80 5.67 -2.75
CA ASN A 412 -7.70 6.49 -1.95
C ASN A 412 -9.16 6.25 -2.33
N ARG A 413 -9.44 6.09 -3.63
CA ARG A 413 -10.78 5.76 -4.12
C ARG A 413 -11.20 4.35 -3.75
N GLY A 414 -10.27 3.40 -3.67
CA GLY A 414 -10.58 1.97 -3.61
C GLY A 414 -10.78 1.35 -5.00
N ASP A 415 -10.23 1.94 -6.06
CA ASP A 415 -10.26 1.39 -7.41
C ASP A 415 -9.14 0.37 -7.58
N ILE A 416 -9.41 -0.87 -7.19
CA ILE A 416 -8.43 -1.97 -7.20
C ILE A 416 -8.01 -2.32 -8.63
N GLY A 417 -8.93 -2.24 -9.60
CA GLY A 417 -8.62 -2.47 -11.00
C GLY A 417 -7.60 -1.46 -11.52
N ARG A 418 -7.83 -0.17 -11.26
CA ARG A 418 -6.88 0.88 -11.64
C ARG A 418 -5.53 0.72 -10.93
N LEU A 419 -5.54 0.36 -9.65
CA LEU A 419 -4.31 0.11 -8.91
C LEU A 419 -3.47 -0.99 -9.57
N GLU A 420 -4.10 -2.09 -9.95
CA GLU A 420 -3.43 -3.21 -10.65
C GLU A 420 -2.91 -2.81 -12.04
N THR A 421 -3.61 -1.95 -12.78
CA THR A 421 -3.10 -1.43 -14.08
C THR A 421 -1.79 -0.64 -13.93
N ALA A 422 -1.57 -0.03 -12.75
CA ALA A 422 -0.34 0.69 -12.44
C ALA A 422 0.81 -0.24 -12.03
N PHE A 423 0.56 -1.53 -11.77
CA PHE A 423 1.60 -2.43 -11.29
C PHE A 423 2.65 -2.73 -12.35
N MET A 424 2.26 -2.92 -13.61
CA MET A 424 3.20 -3.26 -14.69
C MET A 424 4.33 -2.24 -14.89
N PRO A 425 4.06 -0.92 -15.00
CA PRO A 425 5.15 0.06 -15.07
C PRO A 425 5.95 0.10 -13.77
N TRP A 426 5.32 0.01 -12.59
CA TRP A 426 6.05 -0.02 -11.31
C TRP A 426 6.94 -1.24 -11.13
N ILE A 427 6.52 -2.42 -11.59
CA ILE A 427 7.33 -3.66 -11.62
C ILE A 427 8.62 -3.42 -12.40
N SER A 428 8.52 -2.74 -13.54
CA SER A 428 9.66 -2.41 -14.40
C SER A 428 10.59 -1.37 -13.74
N ILE A 429 10.01 -0.31 -13.18
CA ILE A 429 10.75 0.73 -12.44
C ILE A 429 11.48 0.12 -11.24
N PHE A 430 10.82 -0.71 -10.44
CA PHE A 430 11.42 -1.37 -9.29
C PHE A 430 12.57 -2.29 -9.66
N ARG A 431 12.51 -2.99 -10.80
CA ARG A 431 13.67 -3.75 -11.30
C ARG A 431 14.83 -2.83 -11.64
N ALA A 432 14.56 -1.69 -12.28
CA ALA A 432 15.59 -0.74 -12.67
C ALA A 432 16.27 -0.06 -11.47
N VAL A 433 15.54 0.25 -10.40
CA VAL A 433 16.08 0.95 -9.21
C VAL A 433 16.58 0.01 -8.10
N GLY A 434 16.71 -1.28 -8.36
CA GLY A 434 17.21 -2.27 -7.38
C GLY A 434 16.18 -2.72 -6.33
N LYS A 435 14.90 -2.39 -6.49
CA LYS A 435 13.78 -2.85 -5.64
C LYS A 435 13.19 -4.18 -6.12
N HIS A 436 14.05 -5.15 -6.45
CA HIS A 436 13.66 -6.43 -7.04
C HIS A 436 12.63 -7.21 -6.22
N LYS A 437 12.71 -7.12 -4.89
CA LYS A 437 11.76 -7.80 -3.98
C LYS A 437 10.33 -7.29 -4.12
N TYR A 438 10.13 -5.96 -4.21
CA TYR A 438 8.81 -5.39 -4.48
C TYR A 438 8.31 -5.80 -5.88
N SER A 439 9.18 -5.78 -6.88
CA SER A 439 8.84 -6.24 -8.23
C SER A 439 8.38 -7.71 -8.24
N ALA A 440 9.10 -8.59 -7.55
CA ALA A 440 8.75 -10.00 -7.41
C ALA A 440 7.43 -10.19 -6.66
N HIS A 441 7.22 -9.45 -5.57
CA HIS A 441 5.98 -9.54 -4.78
C HIS A 441 4.77 -9.04 -5.57
N MET A 442 4.87 -7.92 -6.28
CA MET A 442 3.78 -7.42 -7.15
C MET A 442 3.46 -8.40 -8.29
N THR A 443 4.51 -8.98 -8.90
CA THR A 443 4.34 -10.01 -9.93
C THR A 443 3.59 -11.22 -9.35
N LYS A 444 4.01 -11.69 -8.18
CA LYS A 444 3.34 -12.79 -7.49
C LYS A 444 1.91 -12.46 -7.11
N TYR A 445 1.65 -11.26 -6.59
CA TYR A 445 0.29 -10.81 -6.25
C TYR A 445 -0.63 -10.90 -7.47
N LEU A 446 -0.23 -10.32 -8.62
CA LEU A 446 -1.03 -10.38 -9.84
C LEU A 446 -1.24 -11.82 -10.34
N THR A 447 -0.17 -12.62 -10.33
CA THR A 447 -0.26 -14.03 -10.71
C THR A 447 -1.24 -14.79 -9.81
N ASP A 448 -1.11 -14.60 -8.50
CA ASP A 448 -1.90 -15.34 -7.52
C ASP A 448 -3.38 -14.99 -7.65
N VAL A 449 -3.73 -13.70 -7.66
CA VAL A 449 -5.15 -13.26 -7.68
C VAL A 449 -5.83 -13.50 -9.03
N HIS A 450 -5.11 -13.48 -10.15
CA HIS A 450 -5.73 -13.62 -11.48
C HIS A 450 -5.64 -15.03 -12.07
N PHE A 451 -4.70 -15.86 -11.62
CA PHE A 451 -4.45 -17.16 -12.26
C PHE A 451 -4.36 -18.36 -11.30
N VAL A 452 -4.04 -18.14 -10.02
CA VAL A 452 -3.86 -19.25 -9.05
C VAL A 452 -5.07 -19.43 -8.15
N TYR A 453 -5.58 -18.34 -7.58
CA TYR A 453 -6.66 -18.39 -6.62
C TYR A 453 -8.00 -18.69 -7.30
N PRO A 454 -8.86 -19.51 -6.66
CA PRO A 454 -10.24 -19.64 -7.09
C PRO A 454 -10.91 -18.27 -7.16
N PRO A 455 -11.87 -18.04 -8.09
CA PRO A 455 -12.50 -16.72 -8.28
C PRO A 455 -13.06 -16.10 -6.99
N ARG A 456 -13.58 -16.94 -6.09
CA ARG A 456 -14.10 -16.51 -4.78
C ARG A 456 -12.98 -15.94 -3.91
N LEU A 457 -11.88 -16.67 -3.71
CA LEU A 457 -10.73 -16.19 -2.94
C LEU A 457 -10.06 -14.97 -3.59
N SER A 458 -9.93 -14.96 -4.92
CA SER A 458 -9.41 -13.81 -5.66
C SER A 458 -10.17 -12.52 -5.32
N ARG A 459 -11.50 -12.57 -5.35
CA ARG A 459 -12.35 -11.45 -4.94
C ARG A 459 -12.13 -11.07 -3.49
N VAL A 460 -12.08 -12.04 -2.56
CA VAL A 460 -11.84 -11.79 -1.13
C VAL A 460 -10.53 -11.03 -0.93
N VAL A 461 -9.44 -11.50 -1.53
CA VAL A 461 -8.11 -10.88 -1.43
C VAL A 461 -8.13 -9.47 -2.01
N ARG A 462 -8.60 -9.30 -3.25
CA ARG A 462 -8.58 -8.00 -3.95
C ARG A 462 -9.42 -6.95 -3.23
N TYR A 463 -10.62 -7.32 -2.78
CA TYR A 463 -11.56 -6.39 -2.14
C TYR A 463 -11.20 -6.05 -0.70
N ASN A 464 -10.42 -6.89 -0.01
CA ASN A 464 -9.96 -6.63 1.36
C ASN A 464 -8.49 -6.20 1.44
N SER A 465 -7.81 -5.98 0.30
CA SER A 465 -6.45 -5.42 0.29
C SER A 465 -6.41 -3.92 0.62
N LEU A 466 -7.56 -3.24 0.46
CA LEU A 466 -7.79 -1.85 0.88
C LEU A 466 -9.00 -1.81 1.80
N VAL A 467 -8.93 -0.97 2.83
CA VAL A 467 -9.98 -0.82 3.84
C VAL A 467 -10.35 0.64 3.99
N CYS A 468 -11.60 0.94 4.38
CA CYS A 468 -12.05 2.32 4.61
C CYS A 468 -12.32 2.56 6.10
N PRO A 469 -11.38 3.16 6.87
CA PRO A 469 -11.56 3.38 8.31
C PRO A 469 -12.74 4.29 8.67
N THR A 470 -13.06 5.28 7.81
CA THR A 470 -14.11 6.27 8.11
C THR A 470 -15.49 5.86 7.59
N GLY A 471 -15.56 5.00 6.57
CA GLY A 471 -16.80 4.72 5.84
C GLY A 471 -17.18 5.80 4.81
N GLU A 472 -16.28 6.76 4.55
CA GLU A 472 -16.50 7.82 3.55
C GLU A 472 -15.82 7.47 2.23
N ALA A 473 -16.36 7.99 1.13
CA ALA A 473 -15.72 7.90 -0.19
C ALA A 473 -14.32 8.56 -0.17
N ASP A 474 -13.40 8.03 -0.97
CA ASP A 474 -12.02 8.54 -1.13
C ASP A 474 -11.13 8.46 0.13
N LYS A 475 -11.55 7.66 1.13
CA LYS A 475 -10.84 7.44 2.39
C LYS A 475 -10.28 6.02 2.54
N PHE A 476 -10.16 5.25 1.46
CA PHE A 476 -9.52 3.93 1.51
C PHE A 476 -8.03 4.03 1.84
N ARG A 477 -7.52 3.01 2.53
CA ARG A 477 -6.13 2.88 3.00
C ARG A 477 -5.68 1.43 2.81
N GLY A 478 -4.37 1.23 2.66
CA GLY A 478 -3.79 -0.12 2.76
C GLY A 478 -4.02 -0.69 4.15
N VAL A 479 -4.17 -2.01 4.26
CA VAL A 479 -4.37 -2.66 5.55
C VAL A 479 -3.19 -2.45 6.49
N ASP A 480 -1.97 -2.52 5.95
CA ASP A 480 -0.72 -2.22 6.66
C ASP A 480 -0.62 -0.77 7.16
N TRP A 481 -1.34 0.18 6.55
CA TRP A 481 -1.46 1.53 7.10
C TRP A 481 -2.24 1.57 8.41
N VAL A 482 -3.27 0.73 8.55
CA VAL A 482 -4.08 0.67 9.78
C VAL A 482 -3.22 0.19 10.94
N GLU A 483 -2.44 -0.86 10.71
CA GLU A 483 -1.46 -1.35 11.68
C GLU A 483 -0.47 -0.23 12.05
N GLU A 484 0.19 0.38 11.07
CA GLU A 484 1.26 1.35 11.36
C GLU A 484 0.76 2.67 11.97
N SER A 485 -0.34 3.20 11.42
CA SER A 485 -0.81 4.54 11.76
C SER A 485 -1.90 4.56 12.83
N MET A 486 -2.68 3.48 12.98
CA MET A 486 -3.74 3.42 13.98
C MET A 486 -3.39 2.56 15.20
N ILE A 487 -2.46 1.61 15.08
CA ILE A 487 -2.07 0.75 16.19
C ILE A 487 -0.69 1.17 16.69
N ASN A 488 0.35 1.04 15.87
CA ASN A 488 1.73 1.32 16.28
C ASN A 488 1.93 2.76 16.73
N LEU A 489 1.45 3.73 15.95
CA LEU A 489 1.61 5.14 16.31
C LEU A 489 0.94 5.49 17.64
N TYR A 490 -0.27 5.00 17.89
CA TYR A 490 -0.98 5.27 19.14
C TYR A 490 -0.32 4.60 20.34
N THR A 491 0.15 3.36 20.18
CA THR A 491 0.92 2.66 21.23
C THR A 491 2.18 3.45 21.59
N LYS A 492 2.95 3.89 20.59
CA LYS A 492 4.17 4.70 20.79
C LYS A 492 3.90 6.07 21.43
N VAL A 493 2.76 6.69 21.14
CA VAL A 493 2.38 8.01 21.71
C VAL A 493 1.96 7.89 23.16
N TRP A 494 1.17 6.86 23.51
CA TRP A 494 0.73 6.63 24.89
C TRP A 494 1.90 6.43 25.86
N GLU A 495 2.93 5.69 25.46
CA GLU A 495 4.11 5.50 26.30
C GLU A 495 4.92 6.79 26.52
N LYS A 496 5.04 7.62 25.49
CA LYS A 496 5.69 8.93 25.65
C LYS A 496 4.94 9.81 26.65
N ALA A 497 3.61 9.69 26.72
CA ALA A 497 2.80 10.42 27.69
C ALA A 497 2.88 9.86 29.11
N LEU A 498 3.10 8.55 29.29
CA LEU A 498 3.30 7.93 30.61
C LEU A 498 4.70 8.18 31.21
N ASN A 499 5.69 8.44 30.35
CA ASN A 499 7.07 8.72 30.74
C ASN A 499 7.40 10.22 30.89
N GLN A 500 6.40 11.10 30.75
CA GLN A 500 6.47 12.54 31.06
C GLN A 500 5.68 12.81 32.33
#